data_AF-A0A1X1Y0V3-F1
#
_entry.id   AF-A0A1X1Y0V3-F1
#
_cell.length_a   1.000
_cell.length_b   1.000
_cell.length_c   1.000
_cell.angle_alpha   90.00
_cell.angle_beta   90.00
_cell.angle_gamma   90.00
#
_symmetry.space_group_name_H-M   'P 1'
#
loop_
_entity.id
_entity.type
_entity.pdbx_description
1 polymer ?
#
loop_
_entity_poly.entity_id
_entity_poly.type
_entity_poly.pdbx_seq_one_letter_code
_entity_poly.pdbx_strand_id
1 'polypeptide(L)'
;MTAVQPFAGTIRTRIGTCLAEAQHLLRPAVRLREQAEALADCLGGGDSALDVGCGTGYLSAYLQEMYGVDPTGVDVKDSRRARIPFREFDGTSIPFPDNAFDHVVLSEVLHHSHDPMALVKECHRVALSGRVS
;
A
#
# COMPACT_ATOMS: atom_id res chain seq x y z
N MET A 1 20.19 59.21 13.06
CA MET A 1 20.54 58.03 12.24
C MET A 1 21.17 57.02 13.18
N THR A 2 20.35 56.16 13.79
CA THR A 2 20.80 55.23 14.84
C THR A 2 20.48 53.83 14.34
N ALA A 3 21.53 53.09 13.98
CA ALA A 3 21.45 51.66 13.72
C ALA A 3 21.65 50.91 15.04
N VAL A 4 20.69 50.05 15.38
CA VAL A 4 20.89 48.95 16.34
C VAL A 4 20.31 47.70 15.68
N GLN A 5 21.12 46.64 15.73
CA GLN A 5 21.06 45.37 14.99
C GLN A 5 19.91 44.42 15.42
N PRO A 6 19.65 43.34 14.64
CA PRO A 6 18.41 42.58 14.71
C PRO A 6 18.40 41.53 15.82
N PHE A 7 17.22 41.30 16.41
CA PHE A 7 16.98 40.26 17.39
C PHE A 7 16.76 38.91 16.68
N ALA A 8 17.83 38.11 16.55
CA ALA A 8 17.75 36.73 16.10
C ALA A 8 17.22 35.85 17.26
N GLY A 9 15.91 35.69 17.32
CA GLY A 9 15.25 34.70 18.19
C GLY A 9 15.08 33.38 17.46
N THR A 10 16.03 32.46 17.61
CA THR A 10 15.88 31.07 17.16
C THR A 10 14.83 30.39 18.04
N ILE A 11 13.58 30.33 17.58
CA ILE A 11 12.58 29.43 18.16
C ILE A 11 12.95 28.02 17.72
N ARG A 12 13.83 27.39 18.51
CA ARG A 12 14.12 25.96 18.41
C ARG A 12 12.93 25.22 19.01
N THR A 13 11.84 25.12 18.25
CA THR A 13 10.65 24.40 18.69
C THR A 13 11.01 22.93 18.84
N ARG A 14 10.83 22.42 20.05
CA ARG A 14 10.94 21.00 20.40
C ARG A 14 9.81 20.20 19.72
N ILE A 15 9.89 20.03 18.40
CA ILE A 15 9.01 19.15 17.61
C ILE A 15 9.87 17.97 17.12
N GLY A 16 10.52 17.27 18.04
CA GLY A 16 11.39 16.13 17.70
C GLY A 16 10.78 14.78 18.06
N THR A 17 10.07 14.71 19.18
CA THR A 17 9.64 13.43 19.77
C THR A 17 8.16 13.13 19.60
N CYS A 18 7.31 14.13 19.35
CA CYS A 18 5.87 13.91 19.13
C CYS A 18 5.56 13.34 17.73
N LEU A 19 6.41 13.58 16.73
CA LEU A 19 6.12 13.14 15.35
C LEU A 19 6.29 11.63 15.16
N ALA A 20 7.26 11.00 15.85
CA ALA A 20 7.49 9.56 15.78
C ALA A 20 6.34 8.76 16.44
N GLU A 21 5.81 9.24 17.56
CA GLU A 21 4.66 8.62 18.24
C GLU A 21 3.32 8.93 17.52
N ALA A 22 3.23 10.07 16.82
CA ALA A 22 2.08 10.43 16.01
C ALA A 22 2.03 9.74 14.63
N GLN A 23 3.05 8.95 14.23
CA GLN A 23 3.02 8.19 12.97
C GLN A 23 1.81 7.23 12.90
N HIS A 24 1.38 6.65 14.02
CA HIS A 24 0.17 5.81 14.08
C HIS A 24 -1.14 6.61 14.04
N LEU A 25 -1.09 7.93 14.23
CA LEU A 25 -2.24 8.85 14.24
C LEU A 25 -2.36 9.68 12.94
N LEU A 26 -1.27 9.80 12.18
CA LEU A 26 -1.22 10.44 10.87
C LEU A 26 -1.87 9.51 9.83
N ARG A 27 -3.21 9.56 9.76
CA ARG A 27 -4.14 9.10 8.72
C ARG A 27 -3.68 7.88 7.89
N PRO A 28 -4.44 6.75 7.86
CA PRO A 28 -4.12 5.56 7.06
C PRO A 28 -3.56 5.82 5.66
N ALA A 29 -4.02 6.87 4.97
CA ALA A 29 -3.51 7.30 3.67
C ALA A 29 -2.00 7.60 3.60
N VAL A 30 -1.38 8.20 4.64
CA VAL A 30 0.07 8.47 4.64
C VAL A 30 0.86 7.17 4.66
N ARG A 31 0.44 6.22 5.50
CA ARG A 31 1.05 4.89 5.57
C ARG A 31 0.94 4.13 4.25
N LEU A 32 -0.22 4.16 3.60
CA LEU A 32 -0.41 3.45 2.32
C LEU A 32 0.44 4.05 1.19
N ARG A 33 0.70 5.36 1.23
CA ARG A 33 1.60 6.00 0.27
C ARG A 33 3.07 5.60 0.49
N GLU A 34 3.53 5.59 1.74
CA GLU A 34 4.88 5.10 2.08
C GLU A 34 5.06 3.62 1.70
N GLN A 35 4.01 2.80 1.86
CA GLN A 35 4.02 1.42 1.38
C GLN A 35 4.14 1.33 -0.15
N ALA A 36 3.45 2.19 -0.90
CA ALA A 36 3.63 2.27 -2.35
C ALA A 36 5.09 2.64 -2.70
N GLU A 37 5.69 3.58 -1.96
CA GLU A 37 7.09 3.97 -2.14
C GLU A 37 8.07 2.82 -1.88
N ALA A 38 7.80 1.97 -0.89
CA ALA A 38 8.61 0.79 -0.61
C ALA A 38 8.60 -0.26 -1.75
N LEU A 39 7.60 -0.21 -2.65
CA LEU A 39 7.47 -1.12 -3.79
C LEU A 39 8.09 -0.56 -5.09
N ALA A 40 8.65 0.66 -5.07
CA ALA A 40 9.13 1.36 -6.25
C ALA A 40 10.14 0.55 -7.09
N ASP A 41 11.08 -0.14 -6.43
CA ASP A 41 12.14 -0.90 -7.12
C ASP A 41 11.67 -2.27 -7.63
N CYS A 42 10.45 -2.68 -7.27
CA CYS A 42 9.87 -3.97 -7.66
C CYS A 42 8.95 -3.85 -8.87
N LEU A 43 8.37 -2.67 -9.13
CA LEU A 43 7.27 -2.49 -10.07
C LEU A 43 7.70 -1.75 -11.35
N GLY A 44 7.24 -2.23 -12.50
CA GLY A 44 7.34 -1.56 -13.79
C GLY A 44 6.03 -0.85 -14.18
N GLY A 45 6.14 0.23 -14.95
CA GLY A 45 4.96 0.88 -15.53
C GLY A 45 4.26 -0.04 -16.53
N GLY A 46 2.94 -0.18 -16.39
CA GLY A 46 2.11 -1.10 -17.16
C GLY A 46 2.04 -2.52 -16.60
N ASP A 47 2.81 -2.84 -15.55
CA ASP A 47 2.72 -4.15 -14.89
C ASP A 47 1.33 -4.33 -14.27
N SER A 48 0.79 -5.54 -14.41
CA SER A 48 -0.45 -5.94 -13.75
C SER A 48 -0.19 -6.29 -12.29
N ALA A 49 -0.96 -5.69 -11.37
CA ALA A 49 -0.76 -5.88 -9.93
C ALA A 49 -2.06 -6.31 -9.23
N LEU A 50 -2.01 -7.40 -8.46
CA LEU A 50 -3.11 -7.82 -7.59
C LEU A 50 -2.88 -7.33 -6.16
N ASP A 51 -3.79 -6.53 -5.62
CA ASP A 51 -3.79 -6.08 -4.21
C ASP A 51 -4.75 -6.98 -3.41
N VAL A 52 -4.18 -7.94 -2.67
CA VAL A 52 -4.95 -8.92 -1.87
C VAL A 52 -5.29 -8.29 -0.54
N GLY A 53 -6.58 -8.31 -0.18
CA GLY A 53 -7.18 -7.57 0.95
C GLY A 53 -7.05 -6.06 0.79
N CYS A 54 -7.42 -5.55 -0.38
CA CYS A 54 -7.18 -4.16 -0.77
C CYS A 54 -7.90 -3.11 0.11
N GLY A 55 -8.88 -3.51 0.92
CA GLY A 55 -9.63 -2.64 1.81
C GLY A 55 -10.19 -1.40 1.08
N THR A 56 -9.71 -0.22 1.47
CA THR A 56 -10.13 1.06 0.86
C THR A 56 -9.67 1.26 -0.59
N GLY A 57 -8.71 0.45 -1.07
CA GLY A 57 -8.14 0.53 -2.41
C GLY A 57 -7.15 1.69 -2.63
N TYR A 58 -6.77 2.44 -1.59
CA TYR A 58 -5.86 3.57 -1.76
C TYR A 58 -4.43 3.15 -2.09
N LEU A 59 -3.95 1.99 -1.61
CA LEU A 59 -2.63 1.48 -1.99
C LEU A 59 -2.58 1.24 -3.50
N SER A 60 -3.51 0.46 -4.03
CA SER A 60 -3.71 0.27 -5.47
C SER A 60 -3.74 1.59 -6.26
N ALA A 61 -4.47 2.60 -5.78
CA ALA A 61 -4.54 3.91 -6.44
C ALA A 61 -3.18 4.64 -6.43
N TYR A 62 -2.43 4.59 -5.33
CA TYR A 62 -1.10 5.18 -5.26
C TYR A 62 -0.11 4.46 -6.17
N LEU A 63 -0.15 3.13 -6.23
CA LEU A 63 0.69 2.37 -7.14
C LEU A 63 0.44 2.78 -8.60
N GLN A 64 -0.83 2.91 -8.99
CA GLN A 64 -1.20 3.38 -10.34
C GLN A 64 -0.74 4.82 -10.59
N GLU A 65 -1.00 5.75 -9.66
CA GLU A 65 -0.64 7.16 -9.81
C GLU A 65 0.89 7.38 -9.88
N MET A 66 1.65 6.67 -9.04
CA MET A 66 3.08 6.91 -8.85
C MET A 66 3.94 6.12 -9.83
N TYR A 67 3.52 4.90 -10.18
CA TYR A 67 4.34 3.97 -10.97
C TYR A 67 3.68 3.51 -12.26
N GLY A 68 2.41 3.88 -12.51
CA GLY A 68 1.70 3.51 -13.73
C GLY A 68 1.36 2.03 -13.84
N VAL A 69 1.29 1.30 -12.72
CA VAL A 69 0.82 -0.10 -12.72
C VAL A 69 -0.68 -0.17 -13.03
N ASP A 70 -1.15 -1.34 -13.46
CA ASP A 70 -2.57 -1.66 -13.65
C ASP A 70 -3.09 -2.51 -12.47
N PRO A 71 -3.68 -1.88 -11.43
CA PRO A 71 -4.07 -2.60 -10.22
C PRO A 71 -5.44 -3.27 -10.35
N THR A 72 -5.59 -4.43 -9.72
CA THR A 72 -6.86 -5.07 -9.41
C THR A 72 -6.89 -5.42 -7.92
N GLY A 73 -7.98 -5.08 -7.23
CA GLY A 73 -8.15 -5.42 -5.81
C GLY A 73 -8.98 -6.68 -5.58
N VAL A 74 -8.66 -7.44 -4.54
CA VAL A 74 -9.58 -8.44 -3.97
C VAL A 74 -9.70 -8.27 -2.46
N ASP A 75 -10.89 -8.54 -1.92
CA ASP A 75 -11.14 -8.52 -0.48
C ASP A 75 -12.36 -9.38 -0.17
N VAL A 76 -12.55 -9.80 1.08
CA VAL A 76 -13.73 -10.58 1.52
C VAL A 76 -15.01 -9.74 1.57
N LYS A 77 -14.86 -8.42 1.45
CA LYS A 77 -15.96 -7.46 1.40
C LYS A 77 -15.55 -6.20 0.65
N ASP A 78 -16.43 -5.69 -0.20
CA ASP A 78 -16.21 -4.38 -0.80
C ASP A 78 -16.27 -3.24 0.25
N SER A 79 -15.11 -2.66 0.55
CA SER A 79 -14.95 -1.49 1.42
C SER A 79 -14.22 -0.33 0.73
N ARG A 80 -14.11 -0.41 -0.61
CA ARG A 80 -13.29 0.51 -1.39
C ARG A 80 -13.84 1.93 -1.35
N ARG A 81 -12.91 2.87 -1.38
CA ARG A 81 -13.15 4.31 -1.57
C ARG A 81 -12.47 4.82 -2.84
N ALA A 82 -11.37 4.18 -3.24
CA ALA A 82 -10.74 4.39 -4.53
C ALA A 82 -11.51 3.65 -5.65
N ARG A 83 -11.49 4.22 -6.86
CA ARG A 83 -12.08 3.60 -8.05
C ARG A 83 -11.03 2.74 -8.75
N ILE A 84 -10.95 1.47 -8.35
CA ILE A 84 -10.09 0.44 -8.94
C ILE A 84 -10.93 -0.74 -9.41
N PRO A 85 -10.48 -1.56 -10.38
CA PRO A 85 -11.05 -2.90 -10.60
C PRO A 85 -11.07 -3.72 -9.30
N PHE A 86 -12.12 -4.51 -9.08
CA PHE A 86 -12.27 -5.28 -7.85
C PHE A 86 -13.07 -6.55 -8.02
N ARG A 87 -12.75 -7.54 -7.20
CA ARG A 87 -13.54 -8.75 -7.05
C ARG A 87 -13.58 -9.20 -5.59
N GLU A 88 -14.78 -9.48 -5.09
CA GLU A 88 -14.93 -10.12 -3.78
C GLU A 88 -14.49 -11.59 -3.85
N PHE A 89 -13.89 -12.10 -2.78
CA PHE A 89 -13.48 -13.51 -2.65
C PHE A 89 -13.75 -14.06 -1.25
N ASP A 90 -13.55 -15.36 -1.05
CA ASP A 90 -13.85 -16.04 0.22
C ASP A 90 -12.70 -16.01 1.25
N GLY A 91 -11.59 -15.33 0.92
CA GLY A 91 -10.39 -15.29 1.78
C GLY A 91 -9.47 -16.50 1.64
N THR A 92 -9.83 -17.49 0.83
CA THR A 92 -9.11 -18.76 0.69
C THR A 92 -8.69 -19.06 -0.74
N SER A 93 -9.54 -18.79 -1.74
CA SER A 93 -9.28 -19.06 -3.15
C SER A 93 -9.29 -17.76 -3.95
N ILE A 94 -8.14 -17.35 -4.49
CA ILE A 94 -8.05 -16.14 -5.29
C ILE A 94 -8.68 -16.42 -6.67
N PRO A 95 -9.68 -15.65 -7.11
CA PRO A 95 -10.51 -16.05 -8.23
C PRO A 95 -9.92 -15.65 -9.59
N PHE A 96 -8.62 -15.87 -9.77
CA PHE A 96 -7.85 -15.60 -10.98
C PHE A 96 -7.03 -16.84 -11.39
N PRO A 97 -6.72 -17.00 -12.69
CA PRO A 97 -5.91 -18.12 -13.16
C PRO A 97 -4.46 -18.02 -12.66
N ASP A 98 -3.71 -19.11 -12.85
CA ASP A 98 -2.29 -19.16 -12.52
C ASP A 98 -1.50 -18.14 -13.35
N ASN A 99 -0.48 -17.51 -12.75
CA ASN A 99 0.37 -16.52 -13.42
C ASN A 99 -0.40 -15.37 -14.10
N ALA A 100 -1.51 -14.93 -13.49
CA ALA A 100 -2.38 -13.88 -14.05
C ALA A 100 -1.84 -12.45 -13.85
N PHE A 101 -0.95 -12.24 -12.87
CA PHE A 101 -0.46 -10.90 -12.51
C PHE A 101 1.05 -10.86 -12.46
N ASP A 102 1.66 -9.77 -12.93
CA ASP A 102 3.10 -9.55 -12.84
C ASP A 102 3.57 -9.44 -11.38
N HIS A 103 2.72 -8.85 -10.52
CA HIS A 103 2.96 -8.72 -9.08
C HIS A 103 1.71 -8.99 -8.25
N VAL A 104 1.91 -9.54 -7.07
CA VAL A 104 0.88 -9.67 -6.04
C VAL A 104 1.36 -8.99 -4.78
N VAL A 105 0.54 -8.12 -4.20
CA VAL A 105 0.83 -7.33 -3.01
C VAL A 105 -0.07 -7.77 -1.85
N LEU A 106 0.52 -7.95 -0.68
CA LEU A 106 -0.17 -8.24 0.59
C LEU A 106 0.16 -7.16 1.62
N SER A 107 -0.72 -6.16 1.78
CA SER A 107 -0.55 -5.14 2.81
C SER A 107 -1.54 -5.33 3.95
N GLU A 108 -1.05 -5.63 5.16
CA GLU A 108 -1.86 -5.69 6.39
C GLU A 108 -2.97 -6.77 6.36
N VAL A 109 -2.77 -7.88 5.64
CA VAL A 109 -3.81 -8.91 5.44
C VAL A 109 -3.58 -10.20 6.20
N LEU A 110 -2.33 -10.66 6.32
CA LEU A 110 -2.04 -12.01 6.81
C LEU A 110 -2.54 -12.25 8.23
N HIS A 111 -2.59 -11.21 9.08
CA HIS A 111 -3.09 -11.30 10.45
C HIS A 111 -4.62 -11.41 10.54
N HIS A 112 -5.33 -11.21 9.44
CA HIS A 112 -6.77 -11.44 9.32
C HIS A 112 -7.12 -12.78 8.67
N SER A 113 -6.15 -13.46 8.06
CA SER A 113 -6.39 -14.73 7.36
C SER A 113 -6.56 -15.89 8.33
N HIS A 114 -7.50 -16.79 8.00
CA HIS A 114 -7.69 -18.05 8.74
C HIS A 114 -6.53 -19.02 8.53
N ASP A 115 -6.00 -19.09 7.31
CA ASP A 115 -4.81 -19.86 6.95
C ASP A 115 -3.86 -18.98 6.13
N PRO A 116 -2.95 -18.24 6.80
CA PRO A 116 -2.01 -17.35 6.13
C PRO A 116 -1.11 -18.08 5.12
N MET A 117 -0.76 -19.33 5.39
CA MET A 117 0.12 -20.11 4.51
C MET A 117 -0.61 -20.55 3.25
N ALA A 118 -1.88 -20.94 3.35
CA ALA A 118 -2.71 -21.21 2.18
C ALA A 118 -2.89 -19.94 1.33
N LEU A 119 -3.14 -18.78 1.96
CA LEU A 119 -3.29 -17.52 1.23
C LEU A 119 -2.00 -17.12 0.50
N VAL A 120 -0.83 -17.28 1.12
CA VAL A 120 0.46 -17.04 0.45
C VAL A 120 0.68 -17.98 -0.73
N LYS A 121 0.28 -19.26 -0.61
CA LYS A 121 0.34 -20.20 -1.74
C LYS A 121 -0.56 -19.76 -2.89
N GLU A 122 -1.75 -19.25 -2.60
CA GLU A 122 -2.63 -18.69 -3.62
C GLU A 122 -2.04 -17.44 -4.28
N CYS A 123 -1.41 -16.56 -3.51
CA CYS A 123 -0.71 -15.39 -4.05
C CYS A 123 0.42 -15.83 -5.00
N HIS A 124 1.22 -16.83 -4.62
CA HIS A 124 2.23 -17.41 -5.50
C HIS A 124 1.64 -18.06 -6.75
N ARG A 125 0.48 -18.73 -6.65
CA ARG A 125 -0.17 -19.37 -7.79
C ARG A 125 -0.54 -18.33 -8.86
N VAL A 126 -1.11 -17.19 -8.45
CA VAL A 126 -1.56 -16.14 -9.39
C VAL A 126 -0.44 -15.18 -9.81
N ALA A 127 0.68 -15.13 -9.09
CA ALA A 127 1.84 -14.31 -9.43
C ALA A 127 2.68 -14.92 -10.56
N LEU A 128 2.94 -14.15 -11.61
CA LEU A 128 3.89 -14.49 -12.66
C LEU A 128 5.29 -14.59 -12.05
N SER A 129 5.93 -15.75 -12.23
CA SER A 129 7.25 -16.03 -11.68
C SER A 129 7.34 -15.90 -10.14
N GLY A 130 6.21 -15.98 -9.42
CA GLY A 130 6.18 -15.98 -7.96
C GLY A 130 6.52 -14.64 -7.29
N ARG A 131 6.41 -13.52 -8.00
CA ARG A 131 6.65 -12.17 -7.46
C ARG A 131 5.52 -11.76 -6.50
N VAL A 132 5.77 -11.93 -5.21
CA VAL A 132 4.85 -11.58 -4.12
C VAL A 132 5.59 -10.64 -3.16
N SER A 133 4.95 -9.50 -2.84
CA SER A 133 5.51 -8.42 -2.00
C SER A 133 4.63 -8.11 -0.79
#